data_AF-A0AAW8NP76-F1
#
_entry.id   AF-A0AAW8NP76-F1
#
_cell.length_a   1.000
_cell.length_b   1.000
_cell.length_c   1.000
_cell.angle_alpha   90.00
_cell.angle_beta   90.00
_cell.angle_gamma   90.00
#
_symmetry.space_group_name_H-M   'P 1'
#
loop_
_entity.id
_entity.type
_entity.pdbx_description
1 polymer ?
#
loop_
_entity_poly.entity_id
_entity_poly.type
_entity_poly.pdbx_seq_one_letter_code
_entity_poly.pdbx_strand_id
1 'polypeptide(L)'
;MNKLIANGYSSQLYANYAADLKLANHQVSDLRLQEFVVDIEQCGLMLTQFNWDDWYQNSHLIERPEYIADASLYECRLLLTAMARIDRFSPGILSNMRRKGVLIAIVERLQALHYRKAS
;
A
#
# COMPACT_ATOMS: atom_id res chain seq x y z
N MET A 1 4.65 -15.12 -17.16
CA MET A 1 5.71 -14.47 -16.34
C MET A 1 5.01 -13.53 -15.36
N ASN A 2 5.12 -13.68 -14.03
CA ASN A 2 4.73 -12.68 -12.98
C ASN A 2 4.29 -13.33 -11.64
N LYS A 3 5.14 -14.15 -11.01
CA LYS A 3 4.96 -14.52 -9.59
C LYS A 3 6.26 -14.39 -8.81
N LEU A 4 7.39 -14.80 -9.41
CA LEU A 4 8.73 -14.67 -8.82
C LEU A 4 9.21 -13.21 -8.73
N ILE A 5 8.79 -12.36 -9.65
CA ILE A 5 9.15 -10.93 -9.70
C ILE A 5 8.43 -10.15 -8.60
N ALA A 6 7.11 -10.35 -8.42
CA ALA A 6 6.31 -9.71 -7.38
C ALA A 6 6.75 -10.09 -5.94
N ASN A 7 7.40 -11.25 -5.78
CA ASN A 7 7.83 -11.77 -4.49
C ASN A 7 8.95 -10.92 -3.86
N GLY A 8 10.03 -10.61 -4.60
CA GLY A 8 11.13 -9.78 -4.07
C GLY A 8 10.72 -8.33 -3.80
N TYR A 9 9.78 -7.80 -4.58
CA TYR A 9 9.37 -6.40 -4.50
C TYR A 9 8.64 -6.04 -3.21
N SER A 10 7.78 -6.91 -2.68
CA SER A 10 7.06 -6.64 -1.41
C SER A 10 8.00 -6.53 -0.21
N SER A 11 9.03 -7.39 -0.14
CA SER A 11 10.04 -7.34 0.91
C SER A 11 10.92 -6.10 0.79
N GLN A 12 11.27 -5.69 -0.44
CA GLN A 12 12.05 -4.47 -0.67
C GLN A 12 11.26 -3.22 -0.29
N LEU A 13 9.95 -3.17 -0.61
CA LEU A 13 9.07 -2.06 -0.26
C LEU A 13 8.96 -1.88 1.26
N TYR A 14 8.76 -2.97 1.99
CA TYR A 14 8.77 -2.92 3.45
C TYR A 14 10.11 -2.41 3.98
N ALA A 15 11.23 -2.96 3.50
CA ALA A 15 12.56 -2.52 3.94
C ALA A 15 12.82 -1.03 3.68
N ASN A 16 12.38 -0.51 2.53
CA ASN A 16 12.64 0.86 2.11
C ASN A 16 11.76 1.91 2.82
N TYR A 17 10.52 1.55 3.18
CA TYR A 17 9.51 2.52 3.61
C TYR A 17 8.90 2.26 4.99
N ALA A 18 9.11 1.10 5.62
CA ALA A 18 8.47 0.81 6.90
C ALA A 18 8.79 1.84 7.99
N ALA A 19 10.01 2.40 8.01
CA ALA A 19 10.38 3.45 8.96
C ALA A 19 9.56 4.73 8.73
N ASP A 20 9.44 5.16 7.47
CA ASP A 20 8.68 6.35 7.06
C ASP A 20 7.17 6.19 7.36
N LEU A 21 6.64 4.99 7.11
CA LEU A 21 5.21 4.71 7.22
C LEU A 21 4.74 4.42 8.65
N LYS A 22 5.64 4.03 9.55
CA LYS A 22 5.29 3.78 10.95
C LYS A 22 4.78 5.05 11.62
N LEU A 23 3.82 4.84 12.53
CA LEU A 23 3.26 5.89 13.40
C LEU A 23 4.28 6.28 14.47
N ALA A 24 5.30 7.02 14.06
CA ALA A 24 6.21 7.74 14.94
C ALA A 24 6.07 9.23 14.65
N ASN A 25 6.33 10.08 15.66
CA ASN A 25 6.30 11.54 15.57
C ASN A 25 7.47 12.10 14.72
N HIS A 26 7.59 11.61 13.49
CA HIS A 26 8.51 12.10 12.48
C HIS A 26 7.71 12.60 11.27
N GLN A 27 8.23 13.67 10.68
CA GLN A 27 7.68 14.22 9.46
C GLN A 27 8.21 13.42 8.27
N VAL A 28 7.30 13.10 7.34
CA VAL A 28 7.62 12.50 6.05
C VAL A 28 7.15 13.47 5.00
N SER A 29 8.02 13.81 4.06
CA SER A 29 7.70 14.76 2.99
C SER A 29 6.73 14.14 1.98
N ASP A 30 5.92 14.98 1.33
CA ASP A 30 5.06 14.51 0.26
C ASP A 30 5.87 13.94 -0.91
N LEU A 31 7.06 14.49 -1.20
CA LEU A 31 7.98 13.92 -2.18
C LEU A 31 8.34 12.47 -1.86
N ARG A 32 8.65 12.18 -0.58
CA ARG A 32 8.96 10.81 -0.14
C ARG A 32 7.78 9.86 -0.31
N LEU A 33 6.55 10.36 -0.13
CA LEU A 33 5.34 9.59 -0.38
C LEU A 33 5.05 9.38 -1.87
N GLN A 34 5.46 10.31 -2.74
CA GLN A 34 5.40 10.11 -4.19
C GLN A 34 6.44 9.10 -4.67
N GLU A 35 7.66 9.09 -4.10
CA GLU A 35 8.66 8.04 -4.37
C GLU A 35 8.11 6.65 -4.03
N PHE A 36 7.44 6.52 -2.88
CA PHE A 36 6.76 5.30 -2.49
C PHE A 36 5.72 4.84 -3.52
N VAL A 37 4.93 5.76 -4.08
CA VAL A 37 3.95 5.44 -5.13
C VAL A 37 4.62 4.97 -6.42
N VAL A 38 5.69 5.65 -6.84
CA VAL A 38 6.47 5.27 -8.02
C VAL A 38 7.04 3.85 -7.85
N ASP A 39 7.58 3.53 -6.68
CA ASP A 39 8.12 2.20 -6.39
C ASP A 39 7.03 1.12 -6.39
N ILE A 40 5.83 1.41 -5.85
CA ILE A 40 4.66 0.49 -5.95
C ILE A 40 4.32 0.19 -7.41
N GLU A 41 4.32 1.22 -8.26
CA GLU A 41 4.02 1.08 -9.68
C GLU A 41 5.09 0.23 -10.40
N GLN A 42 6.37 0.54 -10.19
CA GLN A 42 7.50 -0.21 -10.76
C GLN A 42 7.53 -1.67 -10.30
N CYS A 43 7.10 -1.93 -9.07
CA CYS A 43 6.97 -3.26 -8.50
C CYS A 43 5.76 -4.05 -9.06
N GLY A 44 4.92 -3.43 -9.90
CA GLY A 44 3.72 -4.05 -10.46
C GLY A 44 2.60 -4.29 -9.44
N LEU A 45 2.64 -3.60 -8.30
CA LEU A 45 1.62 -3.73 -7.25
C LEU A 45 0.36 -2.92 -7.58
N MET A 46 0.45 -1.88 -8.41
CA MET A 46 -0.74 -1.20 -8.90
C MET A 46 -1.62 -2.11 -9.76
N LEU A 47 -2.94 -1.90 -9.69
CA LEU A 47 -3.89 -2.54 -10.57
C LEU A 47 -3.92 -1.80 -11.92
N THR A 48 -3.71 -2.54 -13.00
CA THR A 48 -3.85 -2.02 -14.37
C THR A 48 -5.32 -1.77 -14.71
N GLN A 49 -6.19 -2.71 -14.34
CA GLN A 49 -7.64 -2.56 -14.37
C GLN A 49 -8.14 -2.29 -12.96
N PHE A 50 -8.78 -1.15 -12.76
CA PHE A 50 -9.26 -0.69 -11.47
C PHE A 50 -10.75 -0.39 -11.54
N ASN A 51 -11.51 -0.92 -10.57
CA ASN A 51 -12.94 -0.72 -10.46
C ASN A 51 -13.25 0.11 -9.21
N TRP A 52 -13.92 1.25 -9.41
CA TRP A 52 -14.32 2.13 -8.31
C TRP A 52 -15.40 1.52 -7.42
N ASP A 53 -16.26 0.66 -7.95
CA ASP A 53 -17.30 -0.01 -7.17
C ASP A 53 -16.66 -1.01 -6.19
N ASP A 54 -15.66 -1.78 -6.66
CA ASP A 54 -14.92 -2.70 -5.79
C ASP A 54 -14.19 -1.91 -4.69
N TRP A 55 -13.59 -0.76 -5.03
CA TRP A 55 -12.98 0.11 -4.02
C TRP A 55 -14.00 0.59 -3.00
N TYR A 56 -15.19 1.01 -3.44
CA TYR A 56 -16.24 1.50 -2.53
C TYR A 56 -16.64 0.43 -1.52
N GLN A 57 -16.80 -0.83 -1.95
CA GLN A 57 -17.10 -1.96 -1.05
C GLN A 57 -15.99 -2.23 -0.03
N ASN A 58 -14.73 -1.93 -0.37
CA ASN A 58 -13.56 -2.18 0.46
C ASN A 58 -13.04 -0.95 1.22
N SER A 59 -13.64 0.23 1.00
CA SER A 59 -13.19 1.50 1.56
C SER A 59 -13.20 1.54 3.09
N HIS A 60 -14.06 0.72 3.72
CA HIS A 60 -14.14 0.55 5.17
C HIS A 60 -12.81 0.10 5.81
N LEU A 61 -11.93 -0.58 5.06
CA LEU A 61 -10.59 -0.97 5.53
C LEU A 61 -9.68 0.23 5.83
N ILE A 62 -9.93 1.39 5.22
CA ILE A 62 -9.19 2.64 5.51
C ILE A 62 -9.62 3.23 6.86
N GLU A 63 -10.88 3.02 7.24
CA GLU A 63 -11.44 3.51 8.50
C GLU A 63 -11.02 2.63 9.68
N ARG A 64 -10.79 1.34 9.42
CA ARG A 64 -10.31 0.34 10.38
C ARG A 64 -9.07 -0.39 9.86
N PRO A 65 -7.90 0.28 9.88
CA PRO A 65 -6.65 -0.26 9.35
C PRO A 65 -6.25 -1.60 9.98
N GLU A 66 -6.72 -1.91 11.18
CA GLU A 66 -6.52 -3.19 11.85
C GLU A 66 -7.06 -4.39 11.04
N TYR A 67 -8.10 -4.20 10.24
CA TYR A 67 -8.66 -5.27 9.39
C TYR A 67 -7.82 -5.55 8.14
N ILE A 68 -6.87 -4.67 7.79
CA ILE A 68 -5.95 -4.90 6.67
C ILE A 68 -5.04 -6.11 6.94
N ALA A 69 -4.83 -6.49 8.20
CA ALA A 69 -4.07 -7.69 8.56
C ALA A 69 -4.63 -8.98 7.94
N ASP A 70 -5.93 -9.01 7.63
CA ASP A 70 -6.61 -10.16 7.01
C ASP A 70 -6.90 -9.98 5.52
N ALA A 71 -6.70 -8.78 4.98
CA ALA A 71 -6.96 -8.46 3.58
C ALA A 71 -6.19 -9.37 2.62
N SER A 72 -6.80 -9.71 1.50
CA SER A 72 -6.19 -10.40 0.38
C SER A 72 -5.18 -9.51 -0.34
N LEU A 73 -4.33 -10.13 -1.17
CA LEU A 73 -3.43 -9.39 -2.04
C LEU A 73 -4.18 -8.41 -2.96
N TYR A 74 -5.36 -8.81 -3.45
CA TYR A 74 -6.17 -7.96 -4.32
C TYR A 74 -6.66 -6.71 -3.57
N GLU A 75 -7.21 -6.86 -2.37
CA GLU A 75 -7.68 -5.74 -1.55
C GLU A 75 -6.53 -4.78 -1.21
N CYS A 76 -5.35 -5.29 -0.82
CA CYS A 76 -4.18 -4.45 -0.60
C CYS A 76 -3.81 -3.62 -1.84
N ARG A 77 -3.79 -4.24 -3.02
CA ARG A 77 -3.48 -3.57 -4.30
C ARG A 77 -4.56 -2.56 -4.70
N LEU A 78 -5.82 -2.89 -4.44
CA LEU A 78 -6.97 -2.04 -4.68
C LEU A 78 -6.87 -0.76 -3.85
N LEU A 79 -6.62 -0.88 -2.54
CA LEU A 79 -6.45 0.26 -1.65
C LEU A 79 -5.26 1.14 -2.08
N LEU A 80 -4.09 0.55 -2.37
CA LEU A 80 -2.91 1.30 -2.85
C LEU A 80 -3.18 2.06 -4.14
N THR A 81 -3.80 1.39 -5.12
CA THR A 81 -4.12 2.00 -6.41
C THR A 81 -5.11 3.15 -6.24
N ALA A 82 -6.14 2.98 -5.39
CA ALA A 82 -7.10 4.02 -5.10
C ALA A 82 -6.44 5.24 -4.45
N MET A 83 -5.66 5.04 -3.39
CA MET A 83 -5.01 6.13 -2.66
C MET A 83 -4.04 6.91 -3.54
N ALA A 84 -3.20 6.22 -4.34
CA ALA A 84 -2.29 6.88 -5.27
C ALA A 84 -3.03 7.70 -6.35
N ARG A 85 -4.13 7.16 -6.90
CA ARG A 85 -4.94 7.88 -7.90
C ARG A 85 -5.67 9.08 -7.29
N ILE A 86 -6.25 8.94 -6.10
CA ILE A 86 -6.96 10.02 -5.43
C ILE A 86 -5.98 11.13 -5.03
N ASP A 87 -4.79 10.79 -4.52
CA ASP A 87 -3.79 11.77 -4.09
C ASP A 87 -3.32 12.70 -5.22
N ARG A 88 -3.28 12.19 -6.46
CA ARG A 88 -3.00 13.00 -7.66
C ARG A 88 -4.01 14.13 -7.87
N PHE A 89 -5.27 13.95 -7.48
CA PHE A 89 -6.33 14.94 -7.61
C PHE A 89 -6.59 15.71 -6.31
N SER A 90 -6.24 15.13 -5.17
CA SER A 90 -6.39 15.71 -3.84
C SER A 90 -5.09 15.50 -3.05
N PRO A 91 -4.13 16.44 -3.16
CA PRO A 91 -2.83 16.30 -2.50
C PRO A 91 -2.97 16.13 -0.98
N GLY A 92 -2.16 15.23 -0.42
CA GLY A 92 -2.10 14.99 1.03
C GLY A 92 -2.95 13.81 1.51
N ILE A 93 -3.63 13.11 0.59
CA ILE A 93 -4.32 11.85 0.88
C ILE A 93 -3.32 10.82 1.39
N LEU A 94 -2.18 10.62 0.73
CA LEU A 94 -1.15 9.67 1.18
C LEU A 94 -0.60 10.03 2.56
N SER A 95 -0.38 11.31 2.81
CA SER A 95 0.06 11.81 4.12
C SER A 95 -0.99 11.51 5.20
N ASN A 96 -2.27 11.67 4.89
CA ASN A 96 -3.36 11.30 5.77
C ASN A 96 -3.43 9.78 6.02
N MET A 97 -3.32 8.97 4.97
CA MET A 97 -3.34 7.50 5.06
C MET A 97 -2.16 6.97 5.87
N ARG A 98 -0.98 7.59 5.74
CA ARG A 98 0.18 7.33 6.59
C ARG A 98 -0.14 7.59 8.05
N ARG A 99 -0.67 8.78 8.38
CA ARG A 99 -1.02 9.17 9.77
C ARG A 99 -2.10 8.30 10.39
N LYS A 100 -2.96 7.69 9.57
CA LYS A 100 -3.96 6.71 10.01
C LYS A 100 -3.39 5.29 10.18
N GLY A 101 -2.14 5.04 9.79
CA GLY A 101 -1.53 3.71 9.85
C GLY A 101 -1.92 2.78 8.70
N VAL A 102 -2.70 3.27 7.72
CA VAL A 102 -3.18 2.47 6.58
C VAL A 102 -2.02 1.97 5.72
N LEU A 103 -1.09 2.87 5.39
CA LEU A 103 0.03 2.52 4.49
C LEU A 103 0.95 1.47 5.11
N ILE A 104 1.30 1.59 6.39
CA ILE A 104 2.13 0.59 7.07
C ILE A 104 1.42 -0.75 7.19
N ALA A 105 0.13 -0.77 7.55
CA ALA A 105 -0.66 -1.99 7.65
C ALA A 105 -0.72 -2.75 6.30
N ILE A 106 -0.85 -2.04 5.18
CA ILE A 106 -0.81 -2.66 3.85
C ILE A 106 0.56 -3.28 3.55
N VAL A 107 1.64 -2.55 3.79
CA VAL A 107 2.99 -3.02 3.44
C VAL A 107 3.39 -4.21 4.32
N GLU A 108 3.04 -4.20 5.60
CA GLU A 108 3.17 -5.35 6.51
C GLU A 108 2.37 -6.56 6.02
N ARG A 109 1.12 -6.33 5.59
CA ARG A 109 0.29 -7.41 5.05
C ARG A 109 0.87 -8.01 3.77
N LEU A 110 1.33 -7.17 2.84
CA LEU A 110 1.97 -7.63 1.60
C LEU A 110 3.21 -8.48 1.90
N GLN A 111 4.02 -8.05 2.88
CA GLN A 111 5.18 -8.82 3.34
C GLN A 111 4.76 -10.18 3.94
N ALA A 112 3.72 -10.21 4.79
CA ALA A 112 3.22 -11.45 5.39
C ALA A 112 2.68 -12.44 4.35
N LEU A 113 1.94 -11.95 3.35
CA LEU A 113 1.45 -12.75 2.23
C LEU A 113 2.59 -13.31 1.37
N HIS A 114 3.70 -12.58 1.28
CA HIS A 114 4.90 -13.07 0.61
C HIS A 114 5.57 -14.23 1.37
N TYR A 115 5.79 -14.08 2.68
CA TYR A 115 6.42 -15.14 3.49
C TYR A 115 5.63 -16.46 3.49
N ARG A 116 4.29 -16.40 3.47
CA ARG A 116 3.43 -17.60 3.39
C ARG A 116 3.55 -18.39 2.09
N LYS A 117 4.13 -17.81 1.04
CA LYS A 117 4.23 -18.43 -0.29
C LYS A 117 5.62 -19.01 -0.57
N ALA A 118 6.59 -18.75 0.32
CA ALA A 118 7.95 -19.28 0.26
C ALA A 118 8.13 -20.54 1.15
N SER A 119 7.04 -21.06 1.72
CA SER A 119 6.98 -22.31 2.50
C SER A 119 6.39 -23.45 1.69
#